data_AF-A0A2U3DUW1-F1
#
_entry.id   AF-A0A2U3DUW1-F1
#
_cell.length_a   1.000
_cell.length_b   1.000
_cell.length_c   1.000
_cell.angle_alpha   90.00
_cell.angle_beta   90.00
_cell.angle_gamma   90.00
#
_symmetry.space_group_name_H-M   'P 1'
#
loop_
_entity.id
_entity.type
_entity.pdbx_description
1 polymer ?
#
loop_
_entity_poly.entity_id
_entity_poly.type
_entity_poly.pdbx_seq_one_letter_code
_entity_poly.pdbx_strand_id
1 'polypeptide(L)'
;MMRHGQFRSVLKGALASCPRVQQHTFHTSWRPAVQPYVSQPHGARWNGFRRHHSTTTRSSAQSTPKQARAFPPLLILGLLLGGTVYYLATPPAKPKTLNSETFIPYTITAREAISPTSVVLTIAPHVRDPSPPYLQPGATPSRWKHPLWSVEFKQPEVQIARHYTPLPPLQADTDDEARDGTLRFYVRAVGGGEMSNYLSRLGVGRDVWLRGPHAGFDVLPRLGHCRRVVFLAGGTGLVPGMQVARAVLDQSDDTKVSLLWAVRKREEVQAAAPATAAPWWQLWASKSPTELRADMENPSHIAAHLTEMKAKYGDRLDVRVAVDEEGTKFCDSDIRKALLAGLSATQHSSGTGCRLHDQRLHEHASEFEAPGAACQCSDSGDANAGKNLLMISGPDGFIAHYAGPKVWLGGTLTQGPVGGVAAELQRRDGKLASDWLVLKL
;
A
#
# COMPACT_ATOMS: atom_id res chain seq x y z
N MET A 1 40.85 45.96 15.54
CA MET A 1 41.15 46.68 14.27
C MET A 1 40.42 45.94 13.16
N MET A 2 39.13 46.16 12.89
CA MET A 2 38.47 47.30 12.20
C MET A 2 39.06 47.69 10.85
N ARG A 3 38.31 47.38 9.78
CA ARG A 3 37.99 48.12 8.53
C ARG A 3 37.27 47.09 7.62
N HIS A 4 35.95 47.04 7.39
CA HIS A 4 34.84 47.99 7.17
C HIS A 4 34.82 48.71 5.82
N GLY A 5 33.77 48.39 5.04
CA GLY A 5 33.14 49.18 3.96
C GLY A 5 33.65 48.90 2.55
N GLN A 6 32.89 48.88 1.45
CA GLN A 6 31.47 49.06 1.07
C GLN A 6 31.42 48.54 -0.39
N PHE A 7 30.32 47.97 -0.93
CA PHE A 7 29.29 48.76 -1.61
C PHE A 7 28.05 47.92 -1.96
N ARG A 8 26.92 48.62 -1.96
CA ARG A 8 25.52 48.15 -2.00
C ARG A 8 24.97 47.94 -3.42
N SER A 9 23.93 47.10 -3.45
CA SER A 9 22.65 47.20 -4.18
C SER A 9 22.61 47.64 -5.65
N VAL A 10 22.02 46.77 -6.47
CA VAL A 10 21.15 47.18 -7.58
C VAL A 10 19.84 46.41 -7.47
N LEU A 11 18.76 47.14 -7.25
CA LEU A 11 17.38 46.66 -7.26
C LEU A 11 16.57 47.71 -8.03
N LYS A 12 15.85 47.25 -9.07
CA LYS A 12 14.59 47.77 -9.64
C LYS A 12 14.59 47.83 -11.17
N GLY A 13 13.59 47.14 -11.74
CA GLY A 13 12.74 47.71 -12.78
C GLY A 13 12.63 46.90 -14.07
N ALA A 14 11.56 46.11 -14.21
CA ALA A 14 10.62 46.20 -15.34
C ALA A 14 9.48 45.18 -15.18
N LEU A 15 8.31 45.70 -14.79
CA LEU A 15 7.00 45.10 -15.01
C LEU A 15 6.63 45.22 -16.48
N ALA A 16 6.07 44.17 -17.11
CA ALA A 16 4.91 44.24 -17.99
C ALA A 16 4.61 42.89 -18.69
N SER A 17 3.32 42.68 -18.94
CA SER A 17 2.69 41.71 -19.87
C SER A 17 2.35 40.30 -19.35
N CYS A 18 1.21 40.22 -18.66
CA CYS A 18 0.35 39.03 -18.63
C CYS A 18 -0.53 38.98 -19.89
N PRO A 19 -0.68 37.83 -20.57
CA PRO A 19 -1.80 37.58 -21.47
C PRO A 19 -2.98 36.94 -20.73
N ARG A 20 -4.15 37.45 -21.08
CA ARG A 20 -5.50 37.18 -20.58
C ARG A 20 -5.99 35.79 -21.04
N VAL A 21 -6.23 34.87 -20.11
CA VAL A 21 -6.89 33.58 -20.41
C VAL A 21 -8.40 33.77 -20.38
N GLN A 22 -9.03 33.55 -21.54
CA GLN A 22 -10.48 33.53 -21.73
C GLN A 22 -11.08 32.31 -21.01
N GLN A 23 -12.02 32.55 -20.10
CA GLN A 23 -12.86 31.51 -19.51
C GLN A 23 -14.01 31.21 -20.46
N HIS A 24 -13.98 30.03 -21.10
CA HIS A 24 -15.16 29.44 -21.73
C HIS A 24 -15.95 28.65 -20.70
N THR A 25 -17.06 29.22 -20.26
CA THR A 25 -18.09 28.53 -19.47
C THR A 25 -18.93 27.66 -20.39
N PHE A 26 -18.77 26.34 -20.31
CA PHE A 26 -19.71 25.38 -20.90
C PHE A 26 -20.76 24.99 -19.87
N HIS A 27 -21.99 25.45 -20.09
CA HIS A 27 -23.18 24.93 -19.43
C HIS A 27 -23.60 23.63 -20.12
N THR A 28 -23.53 22.50 -19.42
CA THR A 28 -24.21 21.26 -19.83
C THR A 28 -25.27 20.89 -18.82
N SER A 29 -26.53 21.08 -19.22
CA SER A 29 -27.73 20.67 -18.52
C SER A 29 -27.96 19.17 -18.68
N TRP A 30 -27.90 18.40 -17.59
CA TRP A 30 -28.32 17.01 -17.56
C TRP A 30 -29.76 16.91 -17.06
N ARG A 31 -30.66 16.39 -17.90
CA ARG A 31 -32.00 15.92 -17.52
C ARG A 31 -32.03 14.39 -17.63
N PRO A 32 -32.48 13.64 -16.61
CA PRO A 32 -32.75 12.22 -16.78
C PRO A 32 -34.18 12.02 -17.33
N ALA A 33 -34.28 11.27 -18.43
CA ALA A 33 -35.54 10.81 -19.00
C ALA A 33 -36.01 9.55 -18.27
N VAL A 34 -37.25 9.56 -17.79
CA VAL A 34 -37.95 8.42 -17.20
C VAL A 34 -38.82 7.79 -18.29
N GLN A 35 -38.58 6.52 -18.63
CA GLN A 35 -39.51 5.70 -19.43
C GLN A 35 -40.23 4.69 -18.50
N PRO A 36 -41.56 4.61 -18.54
CA PRO A 36 -42.29 3.55 -17.86
C PRO A 36 -42.47 2.32 -18.78
N TYR A 37 -42.18 1.15 -18.22
CA TYR A 37 -42.44 -0.16 -18.85
C TYR A 37 -43.91 -0.52 -18.67
N VAL A 38 -44.62 -0.73 -19.79
CA VAL A 38 -46.00 -1.20 -19.87
C VAL A 38 -45.96 -2.70 -20.16
N SER A 39 -46.62 -3.52 -19.34
CA SER A 39 -46.95 -4.90 -19.68
C SER A 39 -48.46 -5.10 -19.69
N GLN A 40 -48.97 -5.54 -20.85
CA GLN A 40 -50.35 -5.95 -21.08
C GLN A 40 -50.53 -7.47 -20.83
N PRO A 41 -51.78 -7.94 -20.64
CA PRO A 41 -52.08 -9.25 -20.06
C PRO A 41 -52.31 -10.32 -21.12
N HIS A 42 -51.97 -11.57 -20.81
CA HIS A 42 -52.46 -12.74 -21.54
C HIS A 42 -53.55 -13.45 -20.72
N GLY A 43 -54.75 -13.48 -21.28
CA GLY A 43 -55.83 -14.33 -20.83
C GLY A 43 -55.68 -15.75 -21.36
N ALA A 44 -56.14 -16.73 -20.58
CA ALA A 44 -56.54 -18.04 -21.08
C ALA A 44 -57.69 -18.60 -20.23
N ARG A 45 -58.67 -19.14 -20.95
CA ARG A 45 -60.00 -19.59 -20.54
C ARG A 45 -59.98 -20.98 -19.89
N TRP A 46 -60.74 -21.08 -18.80
CA TRP A 46 -61.77 -22.07 -18.44
C TRP A 46 -61.84 -23.45 -19.14
N ASN A 47 -61.82 -24.50 -18.32
CA ASN A 47 -62.79 -25.61 -18.22
C ASN A 47 -62.69 -26.07 -16.74
N GLY A 48 -63.70 -26.11 -15.87
CA GLY A 48 -65.06 -26.59 -16.04
C GLY A 48 -65.12 -28.02 -15.51
N PHE A 49 -65.52 -28.26 -14.24
CA PHE A 49 -66.38 -29.39 -13.85
C PHE A 49 -66.90 -29.31 -12.39
N ARG A 50 -68.23 -29.29 -12.32
CA ARG A 50 -69.23 -29.72 -11.31
C ARG A 50 -68.98 -29.72 -9.80
N ARG A 51 -69.79 -28.84 -9.18
CA ARG A 51 -70.54 -28.90 -7.90
C ARG A 51 -70.62 -30.25 -7.18
N HIS A 52 -70.44 -30.18 -5.86
CA HIS A 52 -71.42 -30.70 -4.92
C HIS A 52 -71.80 -29.63 -3.88
N HIS A 53 -73.11 -29.45 -3.74
CA HIS A 53 -73.76 -28.60 -2.74
C HIS A 53 -73.74 -29.32 -1.39
N SER A 54 -73.30 -28.64 -0.33
CA SER A 54 -73.67 -28.93 1.04
C SER A 54 -74.36 -27.70 1.62
N THR A 55 -75.64 -27.90 1.93
CA THR A 55 -76.55 -26.95 2.52
C THR A 55 -76.18 -26.79 3.99
N THR A 56 -75.62 -25.64 4.37
CA THR A 56 -75.51 -25.28 5.79
C THR A 56 -76.25 -23.98 6.03
N THR A 57 -77.14 -24.09 7.00
CA THR A 57 -78.10 -23.12 7.49
C THR A 57 -77.49 -21.75 7.78
N ARG A 58 -78.22 -20.73 7.33
CA ARG A 58 -77.95 -19.31 7.54
C ARG A 58 -78.21 -18.99 9.03
N SER A 59 -77.15 -18.91 9.83
CA SER A 59 -77.18 -18.24 11.13
C SER A 59 -76.69 -16.81 10.93
N SER A 60 -77.58 -15.84 11.15
CA SER A 60 -77.23 -14.42 11.19
C SER A 60 -76.45 -14.14 12.48
N ALA A 61 -75.15 -14.37 12.46
CA ALA A 61 -74.26 -13.85 13.49
C ALA A 61 -74.05 -12.36 13.21
N GLN A 62 -74.58 -11.50 14.08
CA GLN A 62 -74.28 -10.07 14.11
C GLN A 62 -72.76 -9.90 14.19
N SER A 63 -72.15 -9.35 13.15
CA SER A 63 -70.74 -8.96 13.17
C SER A 63 -70.62 -7.69 14.00
N THR A 64 -70.22 -7.82 15.26
CA THR A 64 -69.68 -6.68 16.01
C THR A 64 -68.41 -6.21 15.29
N PRO A 65 -68.27 -4.90 14.99
CA PRO A 65 -67.04 -4.40 14.40
C PRO A 65 -65.94 -4.64 15.42
N LYS A 66 -64.92 -5.43 15.05
CA LYS A 66 -63.69 -5.53 15.83
C LYS A 66 -63.11 -4.12 15.89
N GLN A 67 -63.29 -3.43 17.00
CA GLN A 67 -62.57 -2.19 17.28
C GLN A 67 -61.08 -2.54 17.23
N ALA A 68 -60.43 -2.23 16.11
CA ALA A 68 -58.99 -2.19 16.08
C ALA A 68 -58.59 -1.20 17.16
N ARG A 69 -57.89 -1.68 18.20
CA ARG A 69 -57.25 -0.80 19.18
C ARG A 69 -56.30 0.09 18.39
N ALA A 70 -56.77 1.28 18.03
CA ALA A 70 -55.95 2.30 17.42
C ALA A 70 -54.89 2.65 18.48
N PHE A 71 -53.65 2.20 18.25
CA PHE A 71 -52.53 2.70 19.04
C PHE A 71 -52.56 4.22 18.92
N PRO A 72 -52.59 4.96 20.04
CA PRO A 72 -52.80 6.39 20.00
C PRO A 72 -51.65 7.01 19.18
N PRO A 73 -51.94 7.78 18.12
CA PRO A 73 -50.93 8.28 17.18
C PRO A 73 -49.85 9.13 17.88
N LEU A 74 -50.18 9.69 19.05
CA LEU A 74 -49.25 10.40 19.93
C LEU A 74 -48.17 9.50 20.55
N LEU A 75 -48.44 8.22 20.84
CA LEU A 75 -47.40 7.29 21.30
C LEU A 75 -46.43 6.92 20.18
N ILE A 76 -46.93 6.75 18.95
CA ILE A 76 -46.07 6.48 17.78
C ILE A 76 -45.20 7.71 17.50
N LEU A 77 -45.79 8.91 17.50
CA LEU A 77 -45.05 10.16 17.33
C LEU A 77 -44.01 10.35 18.45
N GLY A 78 -44.38 10.08 19.70
CA GLY A 78 -43.48 10.14 20.85
C GLY A 78 -42.31 9.15 20.77
N LEU A 79 -42.56 7.93 20.30
CA LEU A 79 -41.51 6.94 20.06
C LEU A 79 -40.60 7.31 18.89
N LEU A 80 -41.15 7.87 17.80
CA LEU A 80 -40.36 8.33 16.67
C LEU A 80 -39.52 9.56 17.03
N LEU A 81 -40.08 10.55 17.72
CA LEU A 81 -39.33 11.71 18.21
C LEU A 81 -38.30 11.28 19.25
N GLY A 82 -38.69 10.46 20.23
CA GLY A 82 -37.79 9.94 21.25
C GLY A 82 -36.64 9.12 20.66
N GLY A 83 -36.93 8.25 19.68
CA GLY A 83 -35.92 7.48 18.95
C GLY A 83 -35.00 8.37 18.10
N THR A 84 -35.54 9.40 17.46
CA THR A 84 -34.73 10.36 16.67
C THR A 84 -33.84 11.21 17.56
N VAL A 85 -34.36 11.72 18.68
CA VAL A 85 -33.59 12.47 19.68
C VAL A 85 -32.51 11.56 20.27
N TYR A 86 -32.83 10.31 20.62
CA TYR A 86 -31.85 9.35 21.11
C TYR A 86 -30.75 9.05 20.08
N TYR A 87 -31.12 8.82 18.81
CA TYR A 87 -30.15 8.57 17.75
C TYR A 87 -29.23 9.76 17.48
N LEU A 88 -29.77 10.99 17.49
CA LEU A 88 -28.99 12.21 17.30
C LEU A 88 -28.16 12.59 18.55
N ALA A 89 -28.61 12.23 19.75
CA ALA A 89 -27.94 12.53 21.01
C ALA A 89 -26.92 11.46 21.43
N THR A 90 -27.03 10.23 20.91
CA THR A 90 -26.08 9.16 21.22
C THR A 90 -24.91 9.23 20.24
N PRO A 91 -23.73 9.70 20.63
CA PRO A 91 -22.59 9.72 19.74
C PRO A 91 -22.25 8.29 19.31
N PRO A 92 -21.89 8.06 18.03
CA PRO A 92 -21.49 6.74 17.57
C PRO A 92 -20.30 6.25 18.40
N ALA A 93 -20.29 4.95 18.69
CA ALA A 93 -19.20 4.33 19.43
C ALA A 93 -17.89 4.57 18.65
N LYS A 94 -16.91 5.21 19.30
CA LYS A 94 -15.60 5.41 18.68
C LYS A 94 -14.89 4.06 18.61
N PRO A 95 -14.35 3.67 17.45
CA PRO A 95 -13.52 2.48 17.36
C PRO A 95 -12.34 2.61 18.33
N LYS A 96 -12.01 1.51 18.99
CA LYS A 96 -10.91 1.43 19.98
C LYS A 96 -9.67 0.75 19.43
N THR A 97 -9.79 0.13 18.27
CA THR A 97 -8.75 -0.62 17.58
C THR A 97 -8.52 -0.03 16.20
N LEU A 98 -7.41 -0.43 15.56
CA LEU A 98 -6.97 0.12 14.28
C LEU A 98 -8.11 0.08 13.24
N ASN A 99 -8.35 1.19 12.57
CA ASN A 99 -9.38 1.33 11.54
C ASN A 99 -8.98 2.40 10.53
N SER A 100 -9.57 2.36 9.33
CA SER A 100 -9.21 3.25 8.22
C SER A 100 -9.84 4.64 8.31
N GLU A 101 -10.68 4.91 9.30
CA GLU A 101 -11.47 6.14 9.39
C GLU A 101 -10.87 7.14 10.39
N THR A 102 -10.45 6.66 11.55
CA THR A 102 -10.05 7.47 12.71
C THR A 102 -8.67 7.09 13.23
N PHE A 103 -8.01 8.05 13.85
CA PHE A 103 -6.71 7.85 14.48
C PHE A 103 -6.86 7.28 15.90
N ILE A 104 -6.15 6.19 16.17
CA ILE A 104 -6.15 5.44 17.43
C ILE A 104 -4.77 5.56 18.09
N PRO A 105 -4.69 5.72 19.42
CA PRO A 105 -3.42 5.85 20.11
C PRO A 105 -2.68 4.51 20.24
N TYR A 106 -1.37 4.57 20.02
CA TYR A 106 -0.39 3.52 20.25
C TYR A 106 0.76 4.12 21.07
N THR A 107 1.40 3.33 21.93
CA THR A 107 2.57 3.77 22.69
C THR A 107 3.84 3.19 22.09
N ILE A 108 4.89 4.00 22.01
CA ILE A 108 6.24 3.54 21.66
C ILE A 108 6.79 2.72 22.84
N THR A 109 6.93 1.42 22.63
CA THR A 109 7.42 0.47 23.65
C THR A 109 8.91 0.21 23.53
N ALA A 110 9.49 0.29 22.32
CA ALA A 110 10.92 0.21 22.10
C ALA A 110 11.40 1.17 21.02
N ARG A 111 12.66 1.59 21.13
CA ARG A 111 13.34 2.47 20.17
C ARG A 111 14.78 2.04 20.00
N GLU A 112 15.12 1.57 18.81
CA GLU A 112 16.41 1.01 18.48
C GLU A 112 17.09 1.95 17.47
N ALA A 113 18.18 2.62 17.84
CA ALA A 113 18.89 3.50 16.93
C ALA A 113 19.74 2.67 15.95
N ILE A 114 19.65 2.98 14.65
CA ILE A 114 20.49 2.35 13.61
C ILE A 114 21.60 3.31 13.19
N SER A 115 21.25 4.56 12.93
CA SER A 115 22.19 5.64 12.60
C SER A 115 21.75 6.93 13.31
N PRO A 116 22.54 8.02 13.24
CA PRO A 116 22.10 9.33 13.74
C PRO A 116 20.78 9.83 13.14
N THR A 117 20.36 9.27 12.00
CA THR A 117 19.16 9.68 11.27
C THR A 117 18.10 8.59 11.16
N SER A 118 18.34 7.36 11.64
CA SER A 118 17.42 6.25 11.44
C SER A 118 17.24 5.42 12.70
N VAL A 119 16.00 4.97 12.91
CA VAL A 119 15.58 4.21 14.08
C VAL A 119 14.59 3.12 13.68
N VAL A 120 14.49 2.06 14.49
CA VAL A 120 13.32 1.19 14.52
C VAL A 120 12.47 1.57 15.73
N LEU A 121 11.20 1.86 15.49
CA LEU A 121 10.21 2.08 16.54
C LEU A 121 9.35 0.84 16.67
N THR A 122 9.25 0.28 17.88
CA THR A 122 8.23 -0.71 18.22
C THR A 122 7.12 0.00 18.95
N ILE A 123 5.88 -0.21 18.50
CA ILE A 123 4.69 0.40 19.08
C ILE A 123 3.64 -0.65 19.39
N ALA A 124 2.87 -0.44 20.46
CA ALA A 124 1.79 -1.33 20.88
C ALA A 124 0.49 -0.52 21.06
N PRO A 125 -0.68 -1.11 20.75
CA PRO A 125 -1.95 -0.43 20.91
C PRO A 125 -2.29 -0.28 22.40
N HIS A 126 -2.99 0.80 22.75
CA HIS A 126 -3.51 0.98 24.12
C HIS A 126 -4.54 -0.09 24.49
N VAL A 127 -5.31 -0.55 23.50
CA VAL A 127 -6.34 -1.56 23.66
C VAL A 127 -6.00 -2.72 22.75
N ARG A 128 -5.82 -3.92 23.34
CA ARG A 128 -5.57 -5.14 22.56
C ARG A 128 -6.77 -5.46 21.69
N ASP A 129 -6.50 -5.83 20.45
CA ASP A 129 -7.49 -6.34 19.52
C ASP A 129 -7.23 -7.85 19.35
N PRO A 130 -8.15 -8.73 19.78
CA PRO A 130 -7.96 -10.18 19.59
C PRO A 130 -8.03 -10.61 18.10
N SER A 131 -8.50 -9.74 17.20
CA SER A 131 -8.56 -9.99 15.76
C SER A 131 -8.15 -8.74 14.96
N PRO A 132 -6.86 -8.34 15.00
CA PRO A 132 -6.39 -7.16 14.29
C PRO A 132 -6.79 -7.19 12.80
N PRO A 133 -7.24 -6.06 12.22
CA PRO A 133 -7.86 -6.03 10.88
C PRO A 133 -6.90 -6.36 9.73
N TYR A 134 -5.59 -6.29 9.97
CA TYR A 134 -4.54 -6.63 9.02
C TYR A 134 -4.09 -8.09 9.10
N LEU A 135 -4.60 -8.88 10.06
CA LEU A 135 -4.35 -10.32 10.15
C LEU A 135 -5.47 -11.11 9.48
N GLN A 136 -5.14 -12.28 8.94
CA GLN A 136 -6.12 -13.24 8.46
C GLN A 136 -6.76 -13.97 9.67
N PRO A 137 -8.10 -13.96 9.80
CA PRO A 137 -8.78 -14.67 10.89
C PRO A 137 -8.46 -16.16 10.87
N GLY A 138 -8.14 -16.73 12.03
CA GLY A 138 -7.90 -18.17 12.20
C GLY A 138 -6.59 -18.71 11.63
N ALA A 139 -5.70 -17.86 11.11
CA ALA A 139 -4.37 -18.28 10.66
C ALA A 139 -3.41 -18.44 11.86
N THR A 140 -2.76 -19.60 11.94
CA THR A 140 -1.61 -19.87 12.84
C THR A 140 -0.50 -20.50 11.98
N PRO A 141 0.71 -19.90 11.88
CA PRO A 141 1.09 -18.62 12.47
C PRO A 141 0.31 -17.45 11.86
N SER A 142 0.25 -16.33 12.58
CA SER A 142 -0.53 -15.14 12.17
C SER A 142 -0.06 -14.62 10.80
N ARG A 143 -0.88 -14.81 9.75
CA ARG A 143 -0.60 -14.30 8.39
C ARG A 143 -1.24 -12.93 8.19
N TRP A 144 -0.49 -12.02 7.57
CA TRP A 144 -1.05 -10.75 7.14
C TRP A 144 -2.07 -10.95 6.01
N LYS A 145 -3.17 -10.21 6.08
CA LYS A 145 -4.26 -10.21 5.10
C LYS A 145 -3.83 -9.59 3.77
N HIS A 146 -3.00 -8.55 3.83
CA HIS A 146 -2.56 -7.78 2.67
C HIS A 146 -1.08 -8.07 2.38
N PRO A 147 -0.72 -8.46 1.14
CA PRO A 147 0.68 -8.64 0.74
C PRO A 147 1.55 -7.39 0.90
N LEU A 148 0.92 -6.22 0.76
CA LEU A 148 1.51 -4.91 0.90
C LEU A 148 0.49 -3.99 1.58
N TRP A 149 0.86 -3.34 2.67
CA TRP A 149 0.01 -2.41 3.39
C TRP A 149 0.79 -1.43 4.26
N SER A 150 0.16 -0.32 4.61
CA SER A 150 0.73 0.71 5.47
C SER A 150 -0.30 1.22 6.49
N VAL A 151 0.18 2.01 7.44
CA VAL A 151 -0.65 2.82 8.32
C VAL A 151 -0.26 4.28 8.17
N GLU A 152 -1.20 5.18 8.37
CA GLU A 152 -0.91 6.60 8.49
C GLU A 152 -0.54 6.93 9.93
N PHE A 153 0.59 7.59 10.12
CA PHE A 153 0.90 8.28 11.37
C PHE A 153 0.40 9.71 11.28
N LYS A 154 -0.28 10.18 12.33
CA LYS A 154 -0.63 11.58 12.51
C LYS A 154 0.48 12.31 13.25
N GLN A 155 0.79 13.51 12.77
CA GLN A 155 1.47 14.52 13.55
C GLN A 155 0.45 15.51 14.13
N PRO A 156 0.27 15.57 15.46
CA PRO A 156 -0.74 16.42 16.08
C PRO A 156 -0.49 17.92 15.93
N GLU A 157 0.75 18.39 15.89
CA GLU A 157 1.06 19.82 15.97
C GLU A 157 0.69 20.57 14.69
N VAL A 158 0.88 19.96 13.53
CA VAL A 158 0.56 20.56 12.22
C VAL A 158 -0.52 19.80 11.44
N GLN A 159 -1.16 18.81 12.09
CA GLN A 159 -2.31 18.04 11.57
C GLN A 159 -2.06 17.40 10.20
N ILE A 160 -0.84 16.92 9.94
CA ILE A 160 -0.52 16.14 8.75
C ILE A 160 -0.53 14.64 9.07
N ALA A 161 -0.76 13.82 8.04
CA ALA A 161 -0.64 12.37 8.11
C ALA A 161 0.28 11.84 7.00
N ARG A 162 1.04 10.78 7.28
CA ARG A 162 1.88 10.11 6.27
C ARG A 162 1.87 8.60 6.47
N HIS A 163 1.93 7.89 5.35
CA HIS A 163 2.02 6.44 5.32
C HIS A 163 3.40 5.95 5.79
N TYR A 164 3.39 4.95 6.65
CA TYR A 164 4.55 4.15 7.02
C TYR A 164 4.20 2.67 6.93
N THR A 165 5.11 1.91 6.33
CA THR A 165 4.95 0.47 6.14
C THR A 165 5.51 -0.25 7.36
N PRO A 166 4.72 -1.09 8.06
CA PRO A 166 5.24 -1.89 9.16
C PRO A 166 6.24 -2.93 8.66
N LEU A 167 7.29 -3.18 9.43
CA LEU A 167 8.21 -4.29 9.22
C LEU A 167 7.46 -5.62 9.37
N PRO A 168 7.74 -6.62 8.52
CA PRO A 168 7.27 -7.97 8.76
C PRO A 168 7.66 -8.48 10.15
N PRO A 169 6.90 -9.40 10.76
CA PRO A 169 7.29 -9.96 12.04
C PRO A 169 8.56 -10.82 11.87
N LEU A 170 9.46 -10.80 12.86
CA LEU A 170 10.61 -11.72 12.93
C LEU A 170 10.12 -13.16 13.11
N GLN A 171 10.98 -14.16 12.92
CA GLN A 171 10.61 -15.53 13.30
C GLN A 171 10.57 -15.70 14.82
N ALA A 172 11.38 -14.91 15.53
CA ALA A 172 11.38 -14.86 16.99
C ALA A 172 10.15 -14.16 17.58
N ASP A 173 9.43 -13.34 16.78
CA ASP A 173 8.20 -12.71 17.24
C ASP A 173 7.17 -13.81 17.51
N THR A 174 6.63 -13.83 18.73
CA THR A 174 5.64 -14.84 19.09
C THR A 174 4.33 -14.57 18.36
N ASP A 175 3.54 -15.61 18.09
CA ASP A 175 2.18 -15.43 17.56
C ASP A 175 1.34 -14.51 18.46
N ASP A 176 1.66 -14.46 19.76
CA ASP A 176 1.03 -13.59 20.74
C ASP A 176 1.39 -12.11 20.52
N GLU A 177 2.62 -11.76 20.16
CA GLU A 177 3.02 -10.37 19.86
C GLU A 177 2.35 -9.83 18.58
N ALA A 178 2.24 -10.68 17.54
CA ALA A 178 1.52 -10.35 16.32
C ALA A 178 0.02 -10.11 16.60
N ARG A 179 -0.57 -10.93 17.47
CA ARG A 179 -1.98 -10.82 17.91
C ARG A 179 -2.22 -9.68 18.89
N ASP A 180 -1.23 -9.33 19.70
CA ASP A 180 -1.30 -8.20 20.65
C ASP A 180 -1.28 -6.83 19.96
N GLY A 181 -1.10 -6.81 18.64
CA GLY A 181 -1.20 -5.61 17.82
C GLY A 181 0.10 -4.82 17.72
N THR A 182 1.22 -5.40 18.16
CA THR A 182 2.53 -4.76 18.15
C THR A 182 3.04 -4.62 16.71
N LEU A 183 3.52 -3.43 16.35
CA LEU A 183 4.04 -3.11 15.03
C LEU A 183 5.41 -2.46 15.13
N ARG A 184 6.30 -2.76 14.18
CA ARG A 184 7.65 -2.20 14.11
C ARG A 184 7.79 -1.34 12.86
N PHE A 185 8.47 -0.20 12.95
CA PHE A 185 8.63 0.74 11.84
C PHE A 185 10.08 1.17 11.70
N TYR A 186 10.64 0.99 10.52
CA TYR A 186 11.94 1.56 10.15
C TYR A 186 11.75 2.99 9.66
N VAL A 187 12.16 3.97 10.48
CA VAL A 187 11.95 5.39 10.24
C VAL A 187 13.30 6.08 10.06
N ARG A 188 13.43 6.86 8.99
CA ARG A 188 14.58 7.72 8.75
C ARG A 188 14.15 9.17 8.70
N ALA A 189 14.79 10.01 9.52
CA ALA A 189 14.68 11.46 9.48
C ALA A 189 15.22 11.99 8.16
N VAL A 190 14.39 12.73 7.42
CA VAL A 190 14.77 13.42 6.18
C VAL A 190 14.94 14.90 6.48
N GLY A 191 15.98 15.53 5.92
CA GLY A 191 16.19 16.97 6.07
C GLY A 191 14.97 17.76 5.56
N GLY A 192 14.41 18.62 6.42
CA GLY A 192 13.18 19.37 6.12
C GLY A 192 11.88 18.56 6.15
N GLY A 193 11.93 17.25 6.43
CA GLY A 193 10.75 16.39 6.47
C GLY A 193 10.04 16.43 7.83
N GLU A 194 8.88 17.07 7.89
CA GLU A 194 8.16 17.32 9.15
C GLU A 194 7.85 16.02 9.94
N MET A 195 7.08 15.11 9.32
CA MET A 195 6.65 13.85 9.96
C MET A 195 7.83 12.96 10.39
N SER A 196 8.83 12.78 9.51
CA SER A 196 9.99 11.93 9.79
C SER A 196 10.83 12.44 10.95
N ASN A 197 10.95 13.77 11.09
CA ASN A 197 11.68 14.40 12.19
C ASN A 197 10.85 14.38 13.48
N TYR A 198 9.53 14.48 13.40
CA TYR A 198 8.65 14.27 14.54
C TYR A 198 8.85 12.87 15.12
N LEU A 199 8.69 11.81 14.31
CA LEU A 199 8.84 10.43 14.78
C LEU A 199 10.25 10.10 15.29
N SER A 200 11.29 10.62 14.65
CA SER A 200 12.68 10.32 15.05
C SER A 200 13.04 10.85 16.44
N ARG A 201 12.38 11.92 16.89
CA ARG A 201 12.57 12.55 18.21
C ARG A 201 11.75 11.92 19.32
N LEU A 202 10.69 11.17 18.99
CA LEU A 202 9.86 10.54 20.02
C LEU A 202 10.64 9.44 20.74
N GLY A 203 10.52 9.42 22.07
CA GLY A 203 11.10 8.42 22.95
C GLY A 203 10.09 7.34 23.34
N VAL A 204 10.59 6.33 24.04
CA VAL A 204 9.78 5.28 24.67
C VAL A 204 8.79 5.89 25.66
N GLY A 205 7.58 5.33 25.74
CA GLY A 205 6.47 5.81 26.58
C GLY A 205 5.67 6.97 25.98
N ARG A 206 6.02 7.45 24.78
CA ARG A 206 5.24 8.47 24.07
C ARG A 206 4.18 7.83 23.19
N ASP A 207 3.05 8.52 23.10
CA ASP A 207 1.96 8.10 22.22
C ASP A 207 2.16 8.62 20.79
N VAL A 208 1.75 7.79 19.84
CA VAL A 208 1.59 8.07 18.42
C VAL A 208 0.18 7.68 18.00
N TRP A 209 -0.32 8.31 16.94
CA TRP A 209 -1.70 8.13 16.49
C TRP A 209 -1.71 7.51 15.10
N LEU A 210 -2.33 6.35 14.98
CA LEU A 210 -2.35 5.54 13.76
C LEU A 210 -3.75 5.41 13.17
N ARG A 211 -3.84 5.42 11.85
CA ARG A 211 -5.03 5.07 11.06
C ARG A 211 -4.65 4.05 9.98
N GLY A 212 -5.51 3.08 9.71
CA GLY A 212 -5.27 2.01 8.74
C GLY A 212 -5.99 0.71 9.11
N PRO A 213 -5.62 -0.44 8.55
CA PRO A 213 -4.61 -0.62 7.50
C PRO A 213 -5.06 0.00 6.17
N HIS A 214 -4.10 0.49 5.41
CA HIS A 214 -4.28 0.89 4.01
C HIS A 214 -3.60 -0.16 3.13
N ALA A 215 -4.39 -0.94 2.39
CA ALA A 215 -3.85 -1.91 1.43
C ALA A 215 -3.15 -1.16 0.29
N GLY A 216 -1.93 -1.58 -0.04
CA GLY A 216 -1.26 -1.16 -1.26
C GLY A 216 -1.74 -1.99 -2.46
N PHE A 217 -0.91 -2.06 -3.50
CA PHE A 217 -1.24 -2.86 -4.68
C PHE A 217 -1.55 -4.33 -4.35
N ASP A 218 -2.53 -4.89 -5.05
CA ASP A 218 -2.84 -6.33 -5.07
C ASP A 218 -1.71 -7.10 -5.78
N VAL A 219 -0.64 -7.40 -5.04
CA VAL A 219 0.57 -8.04 -5.56
C VAL A 219 0.32 -9.45 -6.10
N LEU A 220 -0.40 -10.29 -5.33
CA LEU A 220 -0.60 -11.70 -5.69
C LEU A 220 -1.40 -11.86 -7.00
N PRO A 221 -2.53 -11.16 -7.22
CA PRO A 221 -3.23 -11.21 -8.51
C PRO A 221 -2.42 -10.67 -9.69
N ARG A 222 -1.59 -9.64 -9.48
CA ARG A 222 -0.70 -9.10 -10.53
C ARG A 222 0.40 -10.10 -10.90
N LEU A 223 0.99 -10.76 -9.90
CA LEU A 223 1.99 -11.79 -10.11
C LEU A 223 1.38 -13.01 -10.80
N GLY A 224 0.20 -13.47 -10.38
CA GLY A 224 -0.52 -14.58 -10.99
C GLY A 224 0.34 -15.84 -11.06
N HIS A 225 0.46 -16.42 -12.25
CA HIS A 225 1.32 -17.60 -12.50
C HIS A 225 2.81 -17.28 -12.71
N CYS A 226 3.16 -15.99 -12.74
CA CYS A 226 4.56 -15.57 -12.78
C CYS A 226 5.19 -15.76 -11.40
N ARG A 227 6.52 -15.83 -11.37
CA ARG A 227 7.26 -16.34 -10.20
C ARG A 227 8.43 -15.46 -9.81
N ARG A 228 8.52 -14.25 -10.36
CA ARG A 228 9.67 -13.38 -10.12
C ARG A 228 9.27 -11.97 -9.75
N VAL A 229 9.90 -11.50 -8.68
CA VAL A 229 9.81 -10.13 -8.20
C VAL A 229 11.22 -9.58 -8.07
N VAL A 230 11.49 -8.45 -8.73
CA VAL A 230 12.68 -7.64 -8.49
C VAL A 230 12.21 -6.38 -7.79
N PHE A 231 12.74 -6.13 -6.59
CA PHE A 231 12.38 -4.96 -5.79
C PHE A 231 13.60 -4.08 -5.60
N LEU A 232 13.57 -2.87 -6.16
CA LEU A 232 14.63 -1.87 -6.02
C LEU A 232 14.24 -0.82 -4.99
N ALA A 233 14.97 -0.81 -3.88
CA ALA A 233 14.65 -0.04 -2.69
C ALA A 233 15.71 1.02 -2.38
N GLY A 234 15.29 2.27 -2.15
CA GLY A 234 16.11 3.33 -1.59
C GLY A 234 15.78 3.58 -0.12
N GLY A 235 16.76 3.39 0.78
CA GLY A 235 16.62 3.65 2.21
C GLY A 235 15.50 2.84 2.86
N THR A 236 14.54 3.52 3.50
CA THR A 236 13.37 2.89 4.16
C THR A 236 12.35 2.31 3.17
N GLY A 237 12.46 2.63 1.87
CA GLY A 237 11.66 2.00 0.81
C GLY A 237 11.88 0.49 0.69
N LEU A 238 12.83 -0.08 1.42
CA LEU A 238 13.04 -1.51 1.57
C LEU A 238 11.84 -2.22 2.23
N VAL A 239 11.19 -1.58 3.20
CA VAL A 239 10.18 -2.27 4.04
C VAL A 239 9.00 -2.79 3.22
N PRO A 240 8.40 -2.03 2.28
CA PRO A 240 7.46 -2.58 1.31
C PRO A 240 7.97 -3.82 0.58
N GLY A 241 9.23 -3.82 0.15
CA GLY A 241 9.88 -4.96 -0.49
C GLY A 241 9.98 -6.19 0.41
N MET A 242 10.22 -6.00 1.71
CA MET A 242 10.21 -7.09 2.69
C MET A 242 8.81 -7.68 2.87
N GLN A 243 7.75 -6.85 2.90
CA GLN A 243 6.37 -7.33 2.96
C GLN A 243 6.02 -8.17 1.72
N VAL A 244 6.33 -7.62 0.53
CA VAL A 244 6.11 -8.29 -0.75
C VAL A 244 6.88 -9.61 -0.82
N ALA A 245 8.16 -9.62 -0.47
CA ALA A 245 8.99 -10.81 -0.48
C ALA A 245 8.38 -11.92 0.38
N ARG A 246 8.00 -11.60 1.63
CA ARG A 246 7.33 -12.56 2.52
C ARG A 246 6.04 -13.08 1.91
N ALA A 247 5.17 -12.18 1.43
CA ALA A 247 3.85 -12.57 0.93
C ALA A 247 3.91 -13.49 -0.29
N VAL A 248 4.82 -13.24 -1.23
CA VAL A 248 4.95 -14.07 -2.45
C VAL A 248 5.73 -15.36 -2.21
N LEU A 249 6.76 -15.33 -1.33
CA LEU A 249 7.55 -16.52 -1.01
C LEU A 249 6.79 -17.50 -0.11
N ASP A 250 5.94 -17.01 0.81
CA ASP A 250 5.06 -17.86 1.62
C ASP A 250 3.90 -18.47 0.80
N GLN A 251 3.69 -18.04 -0.45
CA GLN A 251 2.59 -18.49 -1.30
C GLN A 251 2.98 -19.61 -2.28
N SER A 252 4.21 -19.60 -2.81
CA SER A 252 4.63 -20.59 -3.82
C SER A 252 6.14 -20.87 -3.78
N ASP A 253 6.51 -22.15 -3.71
CA ASP A 253 7.88 -22.62 -3.55
C ASP A 253 8.81 -22.38 -4.75
N ASP A 254 8.22 -22.09 -5.90
CA ASP A 254 8.92 -21.80 -7.15
C ASP A 254 9.14 -20.30 -7.40
N THR A 255 8.64 -19.45 -6.51
CA THR A 255 8.82 -17.99 -6.59
C THR A 255 10.22 -17.58 -6.12
N LYS A 256 10.82 -16.64 -6.85
CA LYS A 256 12.11 -16.01 -6.54
C LYS A 256 11.96 -14.50 -6.41
N VAL A 257 12.66 -13.92 -5.44
CA VAL A 257 12.66 -12.49 -5.16
C VAL A 257 14.10 -11.99 -5.11
N SER A 258 14.36 -10.86 -5.78
CA SER A 258 15.62 -10.13 -5.68
C SER A 258 15.38 -8.75 -5.07
N LEU A 259 15.88 -8.54 -3.85
CA LEU A 259 15.87 -7.25 -3.17
C LEU A 259 17.17 -6.51 -3.46
N LEU A 260 17.09 -5.38 -4.14
CA LEU A 260 18.22 -4.49 -4.44
C LEU A 260 18.10 -3.26 -3.53
N TRP A 261 18.86 -3.24 -2.43
CA TRP A 261 18.75 -2.22 -1.39
C TRP A 261 19.89 -1.19 -1.45
N ALA A 262 19.55 0.05 -1.81
CA ALA A 262 20.47 1.16 -1.83
C ALA A 262 20.35 1.99 -0.54
N VAL A 263 21.46 2.18 0.16
CA VAL A 263 21.57 3.02 1.36
C VAL A 263 22.64 4.08 1.19
N ARG A 264 22.52 5.17 1.95
CA ARG A 264 23.52 6.24 1.91
C ARG A 264 24.81 5.85 2.64
N LYS A 265 24.69 5.27 3.84
CA LYS A 265 25.80 4.97 4.75
C LYS A 265 25.81 3.51 5.16
N ARG A 266 27.00 2.98 5.46
CA ARG A 266 27.23 1.61 5.94
C ARG A 266 26.48 1.29 7.23
N GLU A 267 26.33 2.28 8.12
CA GLU A 267 25.64 2.15 9.41
C GLU A 267 24.21 1.63 9.28
N GLU A 268 23.54 1.89 8.14
CA GLU A 268 22.21 1.35 7.88
C GLU A 268 22.20 -0.16 7.71
N VAL A 269 23.35 -0.76 7.39
CA VAL A 269 23.53 -2.19 7.10
C VAL A 269 24.29 -2.86 8.24
N GLN A 270 25.34 -2.24 8.75
CA GLN A 270 26.25 -2.82 9.73
C GLN A 270 26.55 -1.81 10.85
N ALA A 271 26.31 -2.20 12.09
CA ALA A 271 26.60 -1.39 13.26
C ALA A 271 28.13 -1.32 13.46
N ALA A 272 28.69 -0.12 13.32
CA ALA A 272 30.13 0.18 13.45
C ALA A 272 31.05 -0.75 12.64
N ALA A 273 31.42 -0.33 11.41
CA ALA A 273 32.45 -1.03 10.65
C ALA A 273 33.84 -0.88 11.34
N PRO A 274 34.67 -1.92 11.41
CA PRO A 274 36.08 -1.74 11.70
C PRO A 274 36.70 -0.89 10.57
N ALA A 275 37.42 0.18 10.94
CA ALA A 275 38.17 1.01 10.02
C ALA A 275 39.31 0.21 9.39
N THR A 276 39.01 -0.63 8.41
CA THR A 276 40.02 -1.29 7.60
C THR A 276 40.35 -0.35 6.44
N ALA A 277 41.56 0.20 6.47
CA ALA A 277 42.09 1.01 5.38
C ALA A 277 42.12 0.14 4.11
N ALA A 278 41.24 0.46 3.16
CA ALA A 278 41.23 -0.21 1.87
C ALA A 278 42.56 0.07 1.14
N PRO A 279 43.24 -0.95 0.60
CA PRO A 279 44.47 -0.76 -0.15
C PRO A 279 44.31 0.23 -1.32
N TRP A 280 45.32 1.06 -1.58
CA TRP A 280 45.28 2.14 -2.56
C TRP A 280 44.89 1.70 -3.99
N TRP A 281 45.14 0.44 -4.37
CA TRP A 281 44.76 -0.13 -5.66
C TRP A 281 43.25 -0.42 -5.77
N GLN A 282 42.54 -0.62 -4.65
CA GLN A 282 41.07 -0.74 -4.63
C GLN A 282 40.35 0.58 -4.91
N LEU A 283 41.05 1.73 -4.87
CA LEU A 283 40.50 3.03 -5.26
C LEU A 283 40.23 3.13 -6.78
N TRP A 284 40.81 2.24 -7.57
CA TRP A 284 40.74 2.22 -9.04
C TRP A 284 39.82 1.09 -9.53
N ALA A 285 39.41 0.19 -8.61
CA ALA A 285 38.52 -0.91 -8.91
C ALA A 285 37.06 -0.43 -8.90
N SER A 286 36.32 -0.74 -9.96
CA SER A 286 34.87 -0.52 -9.99
C SER A 286 34.21 -1.32 -8.86
N LYS A 287 33.72 -0.64 -7.83
CA LYS A 287 33.01 -1.28 -6.73
C LYS A 287 31.60 -1.66 -7.19
N SER A 288 31.19 -2.88 -6.91
CA SER A 288 29.88 -3.42 -7.30
C SER A 288 28.98 -3.60 -6.07
N PRO A 289 27.65 -3.61 -6.24
CA PRO A 289 26.74 -3.99 -5.15
C PRO A 289 27.08 -5.38 -4.60
N THR A 290 27.10 -5.50 -3.29
CA THR A 290 27.51 -6.73 -2.59
C THR A 290 26.29 -7.52 -2.14
N GLU A 291 26.37 -8.85 -2.19
CA GLU A 291 25.34 -9.69 -1.57
C GLU A 291 25.35 -9.52 -0.05
N LEU A 292 24.17 -9.44 0.57
CA LEU A 292 24.05 -9.49 2.02
C LEU A 292 24.36 -10.91 2.51
N ARG A 293 25.49 -11.07 3.18
CA ARG A 293 25.98 -12.36 3.67
C ARG A 293 25.46 -12.66 5.08
N ALA A 294 25.22 -13.94 5.36
CA ALA A 294 24.76 -14.39 6.67
C ALA A 294 25.83 -14.30 7.77
N ASP A 295 27.12 -14.31 7.40
CA ASP A 295 28.27 -14.22 8.31
C ASP A 295 28.74 -12.78 8.55
N MET A 296 27.90 -11.78 8.25
CA MET A 296 28.21 -10.39 8.51
C MET A 296 28.39 -10.12 10.01
N GLU A 297 29.54 -9.59 10.40
CA GLU A 297 29.80 -9.15 11.77
C GLU A 297 28.96 -7.91 12.11
N ASN A 298 28.33 -7.88 13.28
CA ASN A 298 27.56 -6.74 13.80
C ASN A 298 26.52 -6.16 12.80
N PRO A 299 25.58 -6.95 12.29
CA PRO A 299 24.55 -6.43 11.39
C PRO A 299 23.66 -5.42 12.13
N SER A 300 23.19 -4.39 11.42
CA SER A 300 22.10 -3.53 11.91
C SER A 300 20.83 -4.34 12.14
N HIS A 301 19.86 -3.79 12.88
CA HIS A 301 18.56 -4.44 13.10
C HIS A 301 17.84 -4.81 11.78
N ILE A 302 17.99 -4.00 10.72
CA ILE A 302 17.37 -4.27 9.41
C ILE A 302 18.15 -5.36 8.66
N ALA A 303 19.47 -5.31 8.67
CA ALA A 303 20.29 -6.35 8.04
C ALA A 303 20.12 -7.71 8.73
N ALA A 304 20.02 -7.73 10.07
CA ALA A 304 19.74 -8.95 10.83
C ALA A 304 18.40 -9.58 10.41
N HIS A 305 17.35 -8.77 10.28
CA HIS A 305 16.04 -9.23 9.81
C HIS A 305 16.11 -9.75 8.36
N LEU A 306 16.80 -9.06 7.46
CA LEU A 306 17.00 -9.56 6.09
C LEU A 306 17.78 -10.89 6.05
N THR A 307 18.78 -11.06 6.92
CA THR A 307 19.53 -12.32 7.06
C THR A 307 18.64 -13.45 7.55
N GLU A 308 17.75 -13.19 8.51
CA GLU A 308 16.75 -14.16 8.98
C GLU A 308 15.77 -14.53 7.85
N MET A 309 15.30 -13.56 7.07
CA MET A 309 14.48 -13.84 5.89
C MET A 309 15.24 -14.69 4.87
N LYS A 310 16.52 -14.39 4.59
CA LYS A 310 17.37 -15.21 3.72
C LYS A 310 17.52 -16.63 4.27
N ALA A 311 17.72 -16.79 5.57
CA ALA A 311 17.80 -18.11 6.20
C ALA A 311 16.49 -18.91 6.03
N LYS A 312 15.33 -18.24 6.11
CA LYS A 312 14.01 -18.85 5.88
C LYS A 312 13.81 -19.32 4.44
N TYR A 313 14.14 -18.48 3.46
CA TYR A 313 13.76 -18.70 2.06
C TYR A 313 14.89 -19.26 1.19
N GLY A 314 16.13 -19.30 1.69
CA GLY A 314 17.31 -19.79 0.98
C GLY A 314 17.54 -19.04 -0.34
N ASP A 315 17.92 -19.80 -1.37
CA ASP A 315 18.26 -19.29 -2.71
C ASP A 315 17.09 -18.61 -3.44
N ARG A 316 15.87 -18.66 -2.88
CA ARG A 316 14.70 -17.98 -3.43
C ARG A 316 14.70 -16.49 -3.09
N LEU A 317 15.49 -16.04 -2.11
CA LEU A 317 15.63 -14.63 -1.74
C LEU A 317 17.07 -14.15 -1.94
N ASP A 318 17.31 -13.46 -3.05
CA ASP A 318 18.56 -12.71 -3.26
C ASP A 318 18.42 -11.32 -2.63
N VAL A 319 19.46 -10.87 -1.91
CA VAL A 319 19.50 -9.54 -1.30
C VAL A 319 20.85 -8.93 -1.61
N ARG A 320 20.85 -7.85 -2.37
CA ARG A 320 22.05 -7.10 -2.74
C ARG A 320 21.98 -5.71 -2.15
N VAL A 321 23.13 -5.19 -1.74
CA VAL A 321 23.25 -3.91 -1.06
C VAL A 321 24.21 -3.01 -1.81
N ALA A 322 23.81 -1.76 -2.01
CA ALA A 322 24.67 -0.69 -2.49
C ALA A 322 24.75 0.40 -1.41
N VAL A 323 25.97 0.75 -1.01
CA VAL A 323 26.31 1.86 -0.11
C VAL A 323 26.92 3.00 -0.93
N ASP A 324 26.19 4.10 -1.01
CA ASP A 324 26.51 5.24 -1.86
C ASP A 324 27.80 5.98 -1.44
N GLU A 325 28.00 6.23 -0.13
CA GLU A 325 29.23 6.85 0.38
C GLU A 325 30.50 5.99 0.19
N GLU A 326 30.31 4.71 -0.13
CA GLU A 326 31.43 3.83 -0.50
C GLU A 326 31.67 3.76 -2.00
N GLY A 327 30.85 4.44 -2.80
CA GLY A 327 30.94 4.49 -4.26
C GLY A 327 30.24 3.33 -4.97
N THR A 328 29.35 2.59 -4.29
CA THR A 328 28.54 1.52 -4.92
C THR A 328 27.14 2.01 -5.24
N LYS A 329 26.59 1.59 -6.38
CA LYS A 329 25.23 1.91 -6.84
C LYS A 329 24.72 0.81 -7.75
N PHE A 330 23.40 0.69 -7.91
CA PHE A 330 22.81 -0.20 -8.90
C PHE A 330 22.81 0.49 -10.27
N CYS A 331 23.48 -0.11 -11.25
CA CYS A 331 23.46 0.35 -12.63
C CYS A 331 22.41 -0.40 -13.46
N ASP A 332 22.24 0.02 -14.72
CA ASP A 332 21.37 -0.66 -15.68
C ASP A 332 21.74 -2.14 -15.86
N SER A 333 23.04 -2.46 -15.83
CA SER A 333 23.56 -3.83 -15.90
C SER A 333 23.14 -4.70 -14.70
N ASP A 334 23.14 -4.15 -13.48
CA ASP A 334 22.75 -4.87 -12.26
C ASP A 334 21.24 -5.18 -12.28
N ILE A 335 20.42 -4.19 -12.65
CA ILE A 335 18.97 -4.34 -12.75
C ILE A 335 18.65 -5.34 -13.86
N ARG A 336 19.28 -5.21 -15.03
CA ARG A 336 19.11 -6.16 -16.13
C ARG A 336 19.49 -7.58 -15.70
N LYS A 337 20.61 -7.76 -14.99
CA LYS A 337 21.02 -9.06 -14.48
C LYS A 337 19.97 -9.67 -13.55
N ALA A 338 19.37 -8.87 -12.65
CA ALA A 338 18.30 -9.33 -11.77
C ALA A 338 17.03 -9.73 -12.53
N LEU A 339 16.60 -8.95 -13.53
CA LEU A 339 15.43 -9.25 -14.36
C LEU A 339 15.62 -10.51 -15.23
N LEU A 340 16.83 -10.72 -15.74
CA LEU A 340 17.14 -11.86 -16.60
C LEU A 340 17.48 -13.14 -15.81
N ALA A 341 17.77 -13.02 -14.51
CA ALA A 341 18.14 -14.16 -13.66
C ALA A 341 17.01 -15.21 -13.62
N GLY A 342 17.29 -16.42 -14.11
CA GLY A 342 16.36 -17.54 -14.06
C GLY A 342 15.14 -17.42 -14.97
N LEU A 343 15.23 -16.70 -16.10
CA LEU A 343 14.21 -16.70 -17.15
C LEU A 343 13.97 -18.14 -17.64
N SER A 344 12.85 -18.74 -17.23
CA SER A 344 12.26 -19.88 -17.92
C SER A 344 11.28 -19.37 -18.98
N ALA A 345 11.17 -20.10 -20.10
CA ALA A 345 10.28 -19.78 -21.20
C ALA A 345 8.81 -20.09 -20.85
N THR A 346 8.25 -19.41 -19.86
CA THR A 346 6.79 -19.41 -19.63
C THR A 346 6.16 -18.40 -20.59
N GLN A 347 5.14 -18.84 -21.34
CA GLN A 347 4.32 -17.94 -22.14
C GLN A 347 3.56 -16.99 -21.22
N HIS A 348 3.76 -15.68 -21.39
CA HIS A 348 3.10 -14.65 -20.61
C HIS A 348 1.86 -14.15 -21.36
N SER A 349 0.72 -14.01 -20.67
CA SER A 349 -0.46 -13.34 -21.23
C SER A 349 -0.08 -11.93 -21.67
N SER A 350 -0.59 -11.45 -22.81
CA SER A 350 -0.37 -10.07 -23.26
C SER A 350 -0.83 -9.06 -22.19
N GLY A 351 -1.91 -9.39 -21.49
CA GLY A 351 -2.49 -8.59 -20.41
C GLY A 351 -3.16 -7.31 -20.90
N THR A 352 -3.24 -7.09 -22.22
CA THR A 352 -3.78 -5.86 -22.82
C THR A 352 -5.24 -5.64 -22.41
N GLY A 353 -5.55 -4.45 -21.91
CA GLY A 353 -6.88 -4.09 -21.41
C GLY A 353 -7.18 -4.60 -19.99
N CYS A 354 -6.35 -5.46 -19.39
CA CYS A 354 -6.54 -5.92 -18.02
C CYS A 354 -5.98 -4.90 -17.02
N ARG A 355 -6.80 -4.43 -16.07
CA ARG A 355 -6.37 -3.49 -15.03
C ARG A 355 -5.19 -3.98 -14.17
N LEU A 356 -4.99 -5.29 -14.06
CA LEU A 356 -3.89 -5.87 -13.28
C LEU A 356 -2.62 -6.08 -14.12
N HIS A 357 -2.74 -6.32 -15.42
CA HIS A 357 -1.62 -6.81 -16.25
C HIS A 357 -1.26 -5.94 -17.44
N ASP A 358 -2.01 -4.86 -17.71
CA ASP A 358 -1.68 -3.86 -18.74
C ASP A 358 -0.88 -2.70 -18.14
N GLN A 359 0.40 -2.60 -18.50
CA GLN A 359 1.30 -1.53 -18.04
C GLN A 359 0.75 -0.11 -18.30
N ARG A 360 0.02 0.12 -19.41
CA ARG A 360 -0.52 1.44 -19.74
C ARG A 360 -1.67 1.84 -18.82
N LEU A 361 -2.46 0.87 -18.37
CA LEU A 361 -3.53 1.15 -17.40
C LEU A 361 -2.96 1.51 -16.03
N HIS A 362 -1.80 0.96 -15.66
CA HIS A 362 -1.14 1.30 -14.38
C HIS A 362 -0.65 2.74 -14.32
N GLU A 363 -0.41 3.44 -15.44
CA GLU A 363 -0.02 4.87 -15.42
C GLU A 363 -1.04 5.75 -14.66
N HIS A 364 -2.31 5.32 -14.67
CA HIS A 364 -3.43 5.98 -14.02
C HIS A 364 -3.79 5.34 -12.66
N ALA A 365 -3.15 4.22 -12.29
CA ALA A 365 -3.39 3.54 -11.04
C ALA A 365 -2.75 4.28 -9.87
N SER A 366 -3.38 4.21 -8.71
CA SER A 366 -2.82 4.65 -7.44
C SER A 366 -2.39 3.44 -6.62
N GLU A 367 -1.40 3.61 -5.76
CA GLU A 367 -0.94 2.55 -4.85
C GLU A 367 -2.06 2.08 -3.91
N PHE A 368 -2.92 3.01 -3.46
CA PHE A 368 -4.03 2.76 -2.54
C PHE A 368 -5.37 2.64 -3.26
N GLU A 369 -5.37 2.04 -4.45
CA GLU A 369 -6.62 1.70 -5.14
C GLU A 369 -7.46 0.70 -4.35
N ALA A 370 -8.77 0.66 -4.62
CA ALA A 370 -9.65 -0.29 -3.96
C ALA A 370 -9.22 -1.73 -4.30
N PRO A 371 -8.96 -2.59 -3.29
CA PRO A 371 -8.53 -3.95 -3.53
C PRO A 371 -9.66 -4.78 -4.14
N GLY A 372 -9.29 -5.90 -4.78
CA GLY A 372 -10.25 -6.87 -5.29
C GLY A 372 -10.69 -6.63 -6.74
N ALA A 373 -9.89 -5.91 -7.52
CA ALA A 373 -10.06 -5.87 -8.97
C ALA A 373 -9.91 -7.29 -9.54
N ALA A 374 -10.96 -7.78 -10.22
CA ALA A 374 -10.90 -9.08 -10.88
C ALA A 374 -9.96 -9.01 -12.09
N CYS A 375 -9.16 -10.07 -12.27
CA CYS A 375 -8.37 -10.24 -13.48
C CYS A 375 -9.29 -10.45 -14.69
N GLN A 376 -9.00 -9.78 -15.80
CA GLN A 376 -9.78 -9.84 -17.05
C GLN A 376 -9.08 -10.67 -18.15
N CYS A 377 -7.93 -11.28 -17.84
CA CYS A 377 -7.15 -12.07 -18.80
C CYS A 377 -7.77 -13.43 -19.13
N SER A 378 -8.63 -13.98 -18.25
CA SER A 378 -9.32 -15.26 -18.46
C SER A 378 -10.33 -15.18 -19.61
N ASP A 379 -10.97 -14.02 -19.80
CA ASP A 379 -11.97 -13.82 -20.85
C ASP A 379 -11.33 -13.75 -22.26
N SER A 380 -10.01 -13.56 -22.33
CA SER A 380 -9.19 -13.61 -23.55
C SER A 380 -8.58 -14.98 -23.86
N GLY A 381 -8.88 -16.03 -23.08
CA GLY A 381 -8.39 -17.40 -23.31
C GLY A 381 -7.02 -17.72 -22.69
N ASP A 382 -6.46 -16.85 -21.86
CA ASP A 382 -5.17 -17.07 -21.20
C ASP A 382 -5.34 -17.77 -19.84
N ALA A 383 -5.18 -19.10 -19.82
CA ALA A 383 -5.22 -19.91 -18.59
C ALA A 383 -4.07 -19.63 -17.60
N ASN A 384 -3.06 -18.82 -17.99
CA ASN A 384 -1.85 -18.51 -17.22
C ASN A 384 -1.66 -16.98 -17.05
N ALA A 385 -2.68 -16.26 -16.57
CA ALA A 385 -2.59 -14.82 -16.35
C ALA A 385 -1.54 -14.45 -15.29
N GLY A 386 -0.78 -13.36 -15.53
CA GLY A 386 0.26 -12.89 -14.61
C GLY A 386 1.36 -12.09 -15.30
N LYS A 387 2.09 -11.27 -14.53
CA LYS A 387 3.35 -10.63 -14.95
C LYS A 387 4.40 -10.76 -13.85
N ASN A 388 5.67 -10.87 -14.23
CA ASN A 388 6.75 -10.67 -13.26
C ASN A 388 6.72 -9.21 -12.79
N LEU A 389 7.17 -8.92 -11.57
CA LEU A 389 7.02 -7.58 -10.99
C LEU A 389 8.38 -6.91 -10.80
N LEU A 390 8.57 -5.74 -11.42
CA LEU A 390 9.65 -4.82 -11.10
C LEU A 390 9.06 -3.70 -10.23
N MET A 391 9.36 -3.72 -8.94
CA MET A 391 8.83 -2.75 -7.98
C MET A 391 9.95 -1.81 -7.53
N ILE A 392 9.68 -0.51 -7.49
CA ILE A 392 10.65 0.51 -7.08
C ILE A 392 10.05 1.31 -5.94
N SER A 393 10.77 1.44 -4.82
CA SER A 393 10.36 2.29 -3.71
C SER A 393 11.52 3.07 -3.12
N GLY A 394 11.28 4.33 -2.76
CA GLY A 394 12.31 5.21 -2.18
C GLY A 394 11.95 6.68 -2.33
N PRO A 395 12.90 7.60 -2.08
CA PRO A 395 12.68 9.03 -2.33
C PRO A 395 12.28 9.33 -3.78
N ASP A 396 11.53 10.39 -4.03
CA ASP A 396 11.02 10.75 -5.37
C ASP A 396 12.11 10.76 -6.45
N GLY A 397 13.28 11.31 -6.14
CA GLY A 397 14.42 11.32 -7.06
C GLY A 397 14.96 9.93 -7.39
N PHE A 398 14.90 9.00 -6.44
CA PHE A 398 15.28 7.59 -6.64
C PHE A 398 14.28 6.90 -7.56
N ILE A 399 12.98 7.04 -7.29
CA ILE A 399 11.91 6.48 -8.13
C ILE A 399 11.98 7.06 -9.54
N ALA A 400 12.12 8.38 -9.66
CA ALA A 400 12.19 9.06 -10.95
C ALA A 400 13.38 8.60 -11.80
N HIS A 401 14.54 8.38 -11.16
CA HIS A 401 15.73 7.90 -11.86
C HIS A 401 15.53 6.49 -12.44
N TYR A 402 14.97 5.55 -11.67
CA TYR A 402 14.87 4.16 -12.09
C TYR A 402 13.61 3.82 -12.89
N ALA A 403 12.49 4.49 -12.64
CA ALA A 403 11.20 4.13 -13.23
C ALA A 403 10.41 5.33 -13.78
N GLY A 404 10.96 6.55 -13.73
CA GLY A 404 10.24 7.78 -14.09
C GLY A 404 9.33 8.28 -12.97
N PRO A 405 8.99 9.59 -12.96
CA PRO A 405 8.26 10.19 -11.86
C PRO A 405 6.82 9.65 -11.73
N LYS A 406 6.28 9.66 -10.51
CA LYS A 406 4.84 9.57 -10.24
C LYS A 406 4.19 10.90 -10.63
N VAL A 407 2.89 10.89 -10.96
CA VAL A 407 2.18 12.10 -11.43
C VAL A 407 0.91 12.35 -10.64
N TRP A 408 0.57 13.61 -10.43
CA TRP A 408 -0.73 13.98 -9.85
C TRP A 408 -1.78 14.09 -10.95
N LEU A 409 -2.82 13.28 -10.87
CA LEU A 409 -3.94 13.28 -11.80
C LEU A 409 -5.25 13.22 -11.03
N GLY A 410 -6.16 14.16 -11.30
CA GLY A 410 -7.48 14.17 -10.64
C GLY A 410 -7.42 14.24 -9.10
N GLY A 411 -6.40 14.89 -8.54
CA GLY A 411 -6.21 15.00 -7.09
C GLY A 411 -5.68 13.73 -6.41
N THR A 412 -5.25 12.73 -7.19
CA THR A 412 -4.64 11.49 -6.69
C THR A 412 -3.24 11.34 -7.27
N LEU A 413 -2.29 10.84 -6.47
CA LEU A 413 -0.96 10.47 -6.95
C LEU A 413 -1.05 9.12 -7.66
N THR A 414 -0.74 9.10 -8.96
CA THR A 414 -0.73 7.91 -9.80
C THR A 414 0.69 7.51 -10.21
N GLN A 415 0.85 6.33 -10.79
CA GLN A 415 2.16 5.81 -11.20
C GLN A 415 2.85 6.67 -12.26
N GLY A 416 2.09 7.27 -13.18
CA GLY A 416 2.63 7.92 -14.37
C GLY A 416 3.31 6.93 -15.34
N PRO A 417 3.81 7.42 -16.49
CA PRO A 417 4.46 6.57 -17.48
C PRO A 417 5.75 5.93 -16.93
N VAL A 418 6.08 4.74 -17.44
CA VAL A 418 7.37 4.11 -17.16
C VAL A 418 8.47 4.91 -17.86
N GLY A 419 9.46 5.36 -17.08
CA GLY A 419 10.60 6.15 -17.51
C GLY A 419 11.91 5.64 -16.90
N GLY A 420 12.95 6.49 -16.94
CA GLY A 420 14.24 6.19 -16.31
C GLY A 420 14.92 4.94 -16.86
N VAL A 421 15.70 4.28 -16.00
CA VAL A 421 16.44 3.05 -16.33
C VAL A 421 15.51 1.93 -16.81
N ALA A 422 14.32 1.76 -16.21
CA ALA A 422 13.37 0.73 -16.60
C ALA A 422 12.91 0.89 -18.06
N ALA A 423 12.57 2.11 -18.48
CA ALA A 423 12.17 2.39 -19.87
C ALA A 423 13.33 2.20 -20.86
N GLU A 424 14.57 2.51 -20.46
CA GLU A 424 15.75 2.22 -21.26
C GLU A 424 15.96 0.72 -21.46
N LEU A 425 15.82 -0.07 -20.39
CA LEU A 425 15.91 -1.53 -20.46
C LEU A 425 14.81 -2.13 -21.33
N GLN A 426 13.56 -1.67 -21.19
CA GLN A 426 12.43 -2.11 -22.01
C GLN A 426 12.61 -1.77 -23.51
N ARG A 427 13.23 -0.62 -23.84
CA ARG A 427 13.56 -0.28 -25.24
C ARG A 427 14.66 -1.17 -25.82
N ARG A 428 15.63 -1.58 -25.01
CA ARG A 428 16.72 -2.47 -25.44
C ARG A 428 16.28 -3.93 -25.54
N ASP A 429 15.29 -4.34 -24.75
CA ASP A 429 14.76 -5.70 -24.72
C ASP A 429 13.23 -5.70 -24.61
N GLY A 430 12.56 -5.91 -25.74
CA GLY A 430 11.10 -5.91 -25.82
C GLY A 430 10.42 -6.98 -24.96
N LYS A 431 11.13 -8.06 -24.59
CA LYS A 431 10.58 -9.07 -23.66
C LYS A 431 10.41 -8.50 -22.25
N LEU A 432 11.25 -7.55 -21.84
CA LEU A 432 11.07 -6.88 -20.55
C LEU A 432 9.78 -6.05 -20.53
N ALA A 433 9.37 -5.47 -21.66
CA ALA A 433 8.12 -4.73 -21.76
C ALA A 433 6.89 -5.66 -21.74
N SER A 434 7.00 -6.88 -22.29
CA SER A 434 5.91 -7.84 -22.29
C SER A 434 5.82 -8.65 -21.00
N ASP A 435 6.93 -9.00 -20.36
CA ASP A 435 6.95 -10.01 -19.29
C ASP A 435 6.92 -9.39 -17.89
N TRP A 436 7.21 -8.10 -17.77
CA TRP A 436 7.34 -7.39 -16.50
C TRP A 436 6.35 -6.24 -16.38
N LEU A 437 5.74 -6.15 -15.20
CA LEU A 437 4.98 -5.00 -14.77
C LEU A 437 5.85 -4.15 -13.84
N VAL A 438 5.95 -2.86 -14.14
CA VAL A 438 6.68 -1.86 -13.36
C VAL A 438 5.72 -1.13 -12.43
N LEU A 439 6.00 -1.18 -11.12
CA LEU A 439 5.24 -0.50 -10.07
C LEU A 439 6.16 0.39 -9.23
N LYS A 440 5.64 1.54 -8.81
CA LYS A 440 6.32 2.61 -8.08
C LYS A 440 5.59 2.85 -6.76
N LEU A 441 6.27 2.66 -5.64
CA LEU A 441 5.74 2.85 -4.28
C LEU A 441 6.32 4.11 -3.65
#